data_AF-A0A1S2CDY4-F1
#
_entry.id   AF-A0A1S2CDY4-F1
#
_cell.length_a   1.000
_cell.length_b   1.000
_cell.length_c   1.000
_cell.angle_alpha   90.00
_cell.angle_beta   90.00
_cell.angle_gamma   90.00
#
_symmetry.space_group_name_H-M   'P 1'
#
loop_
_entity.id
_entity.type
_entity.pdbx_description
1 polymer ?
#
loop_
_entity_poly.entity_id
_entity_poly.type
_entity_poly.pdbx_seq_one_letter_code
_entity_poly.pdbx_strand_id
1 'polypeptide(L)'
;MAWLVACEAVQPTDIPKLKTTDYALEFNQSGRLIAMECCYYKGRASSTRQPAILMASDCWTKAQYRYFTGLPVSSPVFQFNVMSEKAMPDIREGFAQQGDISFLWRIWELPSVKRRIDAALRRAGASSIFLDAALALTQGSEPVGIFAKTPESNIGAYRETVARSLPQHIFSLTHVKTTAVHAGSDRYRDGDLINHHSHTSATEKHAYLTDANKDFVNRAGRVTRLVLNDLQNVVYQPSVSAMAAAVNVLELSTRVVEATGSEDIRVHSLDQSIERVQNDDIILVPDTVEQALLFIHTIAEAEARLPQMLAVRPDWVERTLLIRVEWMTRNLARMRSAAEAQKQYADLKPHLPNLFDYLLETVE
;
A
#
# COMPACT_ATOMS: atom_id res chain seq x y z
N MET A 1 8.42 -29.58 18.14
CA MET A 1 8.45 -28.58 19.23
C MET A 1 9.31 -27.36 18.88
N ALA A 2 10.61 -27.49 18.58
CA ALA A 2 11.47 -26.33 18.29
C ALA A 2 10.95 -25.38 17.20
N TRP A 3 10.32 -25.91 16.14
CA TRP A 3 9.65 -25.08 15.13
C TRP A 3 8.48 -24.25 15.70
N LEU A 4 7.71 -24.77 16.65
CA LEU A 4 6.62 -24.00 17.27
C LEU A 4 7.16 -22.84 18.09
N VAL A 5 8.22 -23.08 18.87
CA VAL A 5 8.92 -22.02 19.62
C VAL A 5 9.51 -20.97 18.68
N ALA A 6 10.04 -21.37 17.52
CA ALA A 6 10.51 -20.43 16.50
C ALA A 6 9.37 -19.57 15.91
N CYS A 7 8.14 -20.11 15.80
CA CYS A 7 6.97 -19.34 15.39
C CYS A 7 6.60 -18.22 16.39
N GLU A 8 7.03 -18.32 17.64
CA GLU A 8 6.87 -17.27 18.66
C GLU A 8 7.92 -16.14 18.49
N ALA A 9 8.70 -16.19 17.41
CA ALA A 9 9.81 -15.28 17.14
C ALA A 9 10.95 -15.32 18.19
N VAL A 10 11.04 -16.39 18.99
CA VAL A 10 12.19 -16.68 19.85
C VAL A 10 13.46 -16.81 19.00
N GLN A 11 14.57 -16.25 19.47
CA GLN A 11 15.82 -16.30 18.74
C GLN A 11 16.32 -17.75 18.59
N PRO A 12 16.58 -18.26 17.36
CA PRO A 12 16.98 -19.64 17.14
C PRO A 12 18.12 -20.13 18.04
N THR A 13 19.18 -19.33 18.19
CA THR A 13 20.34 -19.66 19.02
C THR A 13 20.05 -19.81 20.52
N ASP A 14 18.89 -19.34 20.97
CA ASP A 14 18.46 -19.40 22.37
C ASP A 14 17.37 -20.47 22.59
N ILE A 15 16.71 -20.98 21.55
CA ILE A 15 15.73 -22.09 21.62
C ILE A 15 16.30 -23.32 22.36
N PRO A 16 17.53 -23.80 22.09
CA PRO A 16 18.08 -24.96 22.80
C PRO A 16 18.29 -24.75 24.30
N LYS A 17 18.31 -23.50 24.76
CA LYS A 17 18.59 -23.14 26.15
C LYS A 17 17.34 -23.03 27.01
N LEU A 18 16.17 -23.11 26.39
CA LEU A 18 14.89 -22.95 27.07
C LEU A 18 14.66 -24.08 28.09
N LYS A 19 14.08 -23.70 29.21
CA LYS A 19 13.63 -24.59 30.27
C LYS A 19 12.11 -24.51 30.42
N THR A 20 11.51 -25.52 31.04
CA THR A 20 10.08 -25.50 31.35
C THR A 20 9.68 -24.33 32.26
N THR A 21 10.61 -23.81 33.08
CA THR A 21 10.42 -22.62 33.92
C THR A 21 10.43 -21.31 33.17
N ASP A 22 10.90 -21.28 31.91
CA ASP A 22 10.82 -20.09 31.07
C ASP A 22 9.38 -19.87 30.53
N TYR A 23 8.49 -20.83 30.76
CA TYR A 23 7.08 -20.75 30.38
C TYR A 23 6.20 -20.63 31.63
N ALA A 24 5.56 -19.48 31.79
CA ALA A 24 4.51 -19.28 32.78
C ALA A 24 3.17 -19.80 32.22
N LEU A 25 2.42 -20.53 33.04
CA LEU A 25 1.15 -21.15 32.66
C LEU A 25 0.02 -20.56 33.49
N GLU A 26 -1.03 -20.08 32.83
CA GLU A 26 -2.22 -19.54 33.47
C GLU A 26 -3.41 -20.49 33.31
N PHE A 27 -4.13 -20.74 34.40
CA PHE A 27 -5.27 -21.66 34.45
C PHE A 27 -6.51 -20.95 34.97
N ASN A 28 -7.68 -21.38 34.49
CA ASN A 28 -8.93 -20.96 35.07
C ASN A 28 -9.22 -21.70 36.39
N GLN A 29 -10.29 -21.32 37.07
CA GLN A 29 -10.73 -21.98 38.32
C GLN A 29 -11.01 -23.49 38.17
N SER A 30 -11.31 -23.97 36.95
CA SER A 30 -11.52 -25.39 36.66
C SER A 30 -10.24 -26.15 36.27
N GLY A 31 -9.06 -25.53 36.40
CA GLY A 31 -7.76 -26.15 36.05
C GLY A 31 -7.49 -26.26 34.56
N ARG A 32 -8.24 -25.56 33.70
CA ARG A 32 -8.04 -25.52 32.25
C ARG A 32 -7.11 -24.37 31.89
N LEU A 33 -6.11 -24.65 31.05
CA LEU A 33 -5.18 -23.64 30.53
C LEU A 33 -5.94 -22.51 29.83
N ILE A 34 -5.60 -21.26 30.17
CA ILE A 34 -6.10 -20.02 29.55
C ILE A 34 -5.02 -19.44 28.63
N ALA A 35 -3.82 -19.29 29.16
CA ALA A 35 -2.71 -18.64 28.48
C ALA A 35 -1.38 -19.23 28.91
N MET A 36 -0.36 -19.01 28.08
CA MET A 36 1.01 -19.37 28.36
C MET A 36 1.93 -18.24 27.89
N GLU A 37 2.87 -17.83 28.72
CA GLU A 37 3.81 -16.75 28.41
C GLU A 37 5.23 -17.30 28.45
N CYS A 38 6.01 -17.02 27.40
CA CYS A 38 7.44 -17.31 27.38
C CYS A 38 8.22 -16.09 27.87
N CYS A 39 9.17 -16.29 28.77
CA CYS A 39 10.10 -15.27 29.24
C CYS A 39 11.50 -15.87 29.26
N TYR A 40 12.38 -15.44 28.35
CA TYR A 40 13.71 -16.04 28.19
C TYR A 40 14.82 -14.99 28.09
N TYR A 41 16.03 -15.39 28.49
CA TYR A 41 17.22 -14.55 28.35
C TYR A 41 17.82 -14.67 26.94
N LYS A 42 17.87 -13.56 26.20
CA LYS A 42 18.48 -13.51 24.87
C LYS A 42 19.96 -13.16 24.99
N GLY A 43 20.82 -14.15 24.76
CA GLY A 43 22.27 -14.01 24.99
C GLY A 43 22.93 -12.87 24.22
N ARG A 44 22.60 -12.68 22.93
CA ARG A 44 23.21 -11.63 22.08
C ARG A 44 22.76 -10.21 22.41
N ALA A 45 21.65 -10.05 23.11
CA ALA A 45 21.11 -8.75 23.51
C ALA A 45 21.35 -8.47 25.00
N SER A 46 21.91 -9.44 25.73
CA SER A 46 22.09 -9.41 27.19
C SER A 46 20.83 -8.98 27.96
N SER A 47 19.64 -9.31 27.43
CA SER A 47 18.36 -8.86 27.96
C SER A 47 17.34 -9.99 27.95
N THR A 48 16.38 -9.94 28.88
CA THR A 48 15.19 -10.79 28.85
C THR A 48 14.27 -10.34 27.73
N ARG A 49 13.56 -11.30 27.12
CA ARG A 49 12.58 -11.08 26.07
C ARG A 49 11.31 -11.86 26.39
N GLN A 50 10.18 -11.24 26.06
CA GLN A 50 8.85 -11.78 26.26
C GLN A 50 8.12 -11.80 24.91
N PRO A 51 8.12 -12.95 24.22
CA PRO A 51 7.25 -13.19 23.08
C PRO A 51 5.77 -12.90 23.37
N ALA A 52 4.96 -12.86 22.32
CA ALA A 52 3.52 -12.70 22.46
C ALA A 52 2.92 -13.82 23.31
N ILE A 53 1.95 -13.47 24.16
CA ILE A 53 1.23 -14.43 25.00
C ILE A 53 0.50 -15.44 24.10
N LEU A 54 0.64 -16.71 24.45
CA LEU A 54 0.07 -17.84 23.73
C LEU A 54 -1.30 -18.17 24.31
N MET A 55 -2.34 -18.03 23.51
CA MET A 55 -3.70 -18.30 23.96
C MET A 55 -4.02 -19.79 23.89
N ALA A 56 -4.63 -20.33 24.94
CA ALA A 56 -5.04 -21.73 24.98
C ALA A 56 -6.19 -22.07 24.03
N SER A 57 -6.77 -21.08 23.33
CA SER A 57 -7.64 -21.30 22.17
C SER A 57 -6.89 -21.99 21.02
N ASP A 58 -5.61 -21.66 20.86
CA ASP A 58 -4.84 -21.97 19.67
C ASP A 58 -4.34 -23.41 19.68
N CYS A 59 -4.31 -24.03 18.50
CA CYS A 59 -3.93 -25.43 18.37
C CYS A 59 -2.44 -25.65 18.72
N TRP A 60 -1.56 -24.71 18.36
CA TRP A 60 -0.15 -24.81 18.73
C TRP A 60 0.06 -24.69 20.25
N THR A 61 -0.71 -23.85 20.95
CA THR A 61 -0.52 -23.61 22.39
C THR A 61 -0.87 -24.88 23.16
N LYS A 62 -1.97 -25.52 22.76
CA LYS A 62 -2.37 -26.82 23.29
C LYS A 62 -1.32 -27.90 23.04
N ALA A 63 -0.72 -27.91 21.84
CA ALA A 63 0.33 -28.86 21.50
C ALA A 63 1.59 -28.64 22.34
N GLN A 64 1.97 -27.38 22.55
CA GLN A 64 3.11 -26.99 23.39
C GLN A 64 2.90 -27.34 24.85
N TYR A 65 1.75 -26.95 25.40
CA TYR A 65 1.37 -27.29 26.77
C TYR A 65 1.41 -28.80 27.02
N ARG A 66 0.82 -29.62 26.14
CA ARG A 66 0.85 -31.09 26.27
C ARG A 66 2.25 -31.67 26.29
N TYR A 67 3.17 -31.11 25.52
CA TYR A 67 4.56 -31.52 25.53
C TYR A 67 5.24 -31.11 26.85
N PHE A 68 5.04 -29.87 27.31
CA PHE A 68 5.61 -29.39 28.58
C PHE A 68 5.08 -30.16 29.79
N THR A 69 3.81 -30.57 29.80
CA THR A 69 3.27 -31.41 30.89
C THR A 69 3.94 -32.79 30.97
N GLY A 70 4.59 -33.24 29.91
CA GLY A 70 5.36 -34.49 29.90
C GLY A 70 6.79 -34.33 30.41
N LEU A 71 7.23 -33.11 30.73
CA LEU A 71 8.61 -32.81 31.14
C LEU A 71 8.70 -32.47 32.63
N PRO A 72 9.82 -32.80 33.30
CA PRO A 72 10.05 -32.34 34.67
C PRO A 72 10.15 -30.81 34.80
N VAL A 73 9.84 -30.31 35.99
CA VAL A 73 10.00 -28.88 36.32
C VAL A 73 11.48 -28.48 36.22
N SER A 74 11.76 -27.31 35.65
CA SER A 74 13.12 -26.77 35.43
C SER A 74 14.00 -27.59 34.47
N SER A 75 13.43 -28.58 33.77
CA SER A 75 14.16 -29.36 32.78
C SER A 75 14.36 -28.56 31.47
N PRO A 76 15.47 -28.79 30.76
CA PRO A 76 15.61 -28.29 29.39
C PRO A 76 14.47 -28.80 28.51
N VAL A 77 13.87 -27.90 27.73
CA VAL A 77 12.79 -28.24 26.78
C VAL A 77 13.28 -29.22 25.71
N PHE A 78 14.57 -29.15 25.38
CA PHE A 78 15.23 -29.97 24.38
C PHE A 78 16.45 -30.66 24.97
N GLN A 79 16.54 -31.98 24.80
CA GLN A 79 17.68 -32.79 25.23
C GLN A 79 18.67 -33.09 24.10
N PHE A 80 18.36 -32.64 22.88
CA PHE A 80 19.15 -32.90 21.68
C PHE A 80 19.38 -31.60 20.89
N ASN A 81 20.33 -31.63 19.96
CA ASN A 81 20.66 -30.47 19.15
C ASN A 81 19.56 -30.17 18.11
N VAL A 82 18.68 -29.22 18.45
CA VAL A 82 17.61 -28.72 17.57
C VAL A 82 18.08 -27.73 16.51
N MET A 83 19.31 -27.23 16.58
CA MET A 83 19.87 -26.30 15.60
C MET A 83 20.44 -27.01 14.36
N SER A 84 20.56 -28.34 14.40
CA SER A 84 21.04 -29.12 13.27
C SER A 84 20.12 -28.94 12.05
N GLU A 85 20.66 -28.41 10.96
CA GLU A 85 19.96 -28.35 9.69
C GLU A 85 19.65 -29.79 9.25
N LYS A 86 18.39 -30.03 8.88
CA LYS A 86 17.97 -31.35 8.43
C LYS A 86 18.13 -31.39 6.91
N ALA A 87 18.98 -32.31 6.44
CA ALA A 87 19.10 -32.58 5.02
C ALA A 87 17.74 -33.00 4.45
N MET A 88 17.50 -32.66 3.19
CA MET A 88 16.28 -33.06 2.50
C MET A 88 16.23 -34.60 2.40
N PRO A 89 15.25 -35.26 3.01
CA PRO A 89 15.13 -36.71 2.90
C PRO A 89 14.69 -37.13 1.50
N ASP A 90 14.90 -38.41 1.19
CA ASP A 90 14.29 -39.03 0.02
C ASP A 90 12.80 -39.27 0.29
N ILE A 91 11.97 -38.32 -0.16
CA ILE A 91 10.51 -38.33 -0.02
C ILE A 91 9.80 -38.71 -1.32
N ARG A 92 10.54 -39.24 -2.30
CA ARG A 92 9.94 -39.72 -3.54
C ARG A 92 9.00 -40.88 -3.26
N GLU A 93 7.96 -40.97 -4.07
CA GLU A 93 6.96 -42.04 -3.96
C GLU A 93 7.62 -43.42 -4.16
N GLY A 94 7.30 -44.39 -3.29
CA GLY A 94 7.83 -45.76 -3.37
C GLY A 94 9.19 -46.02 -2.69
N PHE A 95 9.87 -45.01 -2.15
CA PHE A 95 11.13 -45.20 -1.43
C PHE A 95 10.91 -45.38 0.09
N ALA A 96 11.80 -46.14 0.75
CA ALA A 96 11.74 -46.37 2.20
C ALA A 96 12.10 -45.09 2.97
N GLN A 97 11.07 -44.32 3.28
CA GLN A 97 11.11 -43.06 4.01
C GLN A 97 11.52 -43.26 5.48
N GLN A 98 12.82 -43.37 5.75
CA GLN A 98 13.37 -43.43 7.11
C GLN A 98 13.62 -42.02 7.67
N GLY A 99 13.39 -41.84 8.98
CA GLY A 99 13.64 -40.58 9.71
C GLY A 99 12.40 -39.73 10.01
N ASP A 100 12.57 -38.74 10.89
CA ASP A 100 11.47 -37.94 11.44
C ASP A 100 10.80 -37.04 10.39
N ILE A 101 11.58 -36.48 9.46
CA ILE A 101 11.07 -35.57 8.41
C ILE A 101 10.29 -36.37 7.36
N SER A 102 10.84 -37.49 6.93
CA SER A 102 10.16 -38.52 6.13
C SER A 102 8.83 -38.96 6.77
N PHE A 103 8.81 -39.17 8.09
CA PHE A 103 7.58 -39.47 8.82
C PHE A 103 6.56 -38.33 8.80
N LEU A 104 7.01 -37.08 8.92
CA LEU A 104 6.14 -35.92 8.85
C LEU A 104 5.43 -35.80 7.49
N TRP A 105 6.15 -36.05 6.38
CA TRP A 105 5.53 -36.05 5.04
C TRP A 105 4.44 -37.12 4.91
N ARG A 106 4.68 -38.34 5.41
CA ARG A 106 3.65 -39.40 5.43
C ARG A 106 2.41 -38.97 6.21
N ILE A 107 2.61 -38.34 7.37
CA ILE A 107 1.50 -37.82 8.17
C ILE A 107 0.70 -36.80 7.37
N TRP A 108 1.35 -35.92 6.63
CA TRP A 108 0.69 -34.91 5.79
C TRP A 108 -0.06 -35.50 4.60
N GLU A 109 0.40 -36.64 4.05
CA GLU A 109 -0.27 -37.36 2.97
C GLU A 109 -1.52 -38.13 3.42
N LEU A 110 -1.64 -38.47 4.71
CA LEU A 110 -2.79 -39.21 5.22
C LEU A 110 -4.11 -38.46 4.96
N PRO A 111 -5.10 -39.05 4.25
CA PRO A 111 -6.36 -38.36 3.91
C PRO A 111 -7.17 -37.89 5.12
N SER A 112 -7.06 -38.58 6.26
CA SER A 112 -7.70 -38.18 7.51
C SER A 112 -7.05 -36.95 8.13
N VAL A 113 -5.73 -36.82 8.02
CA VAL A 113 -4.95 -35.68 8.52
C VAL A 113 -5.15 -34.48 7.61
N LYS A 114 -5.04 -34.65 6.29
CA LYS A 114 -5.27 -33.58 5.31
C LYS A 114 -6.64 -32.92 5.50
N ARG A 115 -7.71 -33.72 5.61
CA ARG A 115 -9.06 -33.20 5.91
C ARG A 115 -9.14 -32.38 7.20
N ARG A 116 -8.41 -32.79 8.25
CA ARG A 116 -8.35 -32.05 9.52
C ARG A 116 -7.57 -30.75 9.40
N ILE A 117 -6.46 -30.76 8.65
CA ILE A 117 -5.68 -29.55 8.37
C ILE A 117 -6.52 -28.57 7.55
N ASP A 118 -7.17 -29.01 6.47
CA ASP A 118 -8.00 -28.15 5.62
C ASP A 118 -9.18 -27.53 6.38
N ALA A 119 -9.80 -28.28 7.30
CA ALA A 119 -10.85 -27.76 8.17
C ALA A 119 -10.32 -26.70 9.15
N ALA A 120 -9.11 -26.90 9.70
CA ALA A 120 -8.46 -25.95 10.59
C ALA A 120 -8.02 -24.67 9.86
N LEU A 121 -7.42 -24.81 8.66
CA LEU A 121 -7.01 -23.70 7.81
C LEU A 121 -8.20 -22.83 7.40
N ARG A 122 -9.31 -23.45 6.94
CA ARG A 122 -10.55 -22.74 6.63
C ARG A 122 -11.11 -21.98 7.82
N ARG A 123 -11.12 -22.60 9.01
CA ARG A 123 -11.57 -21.93 10.25
C ARG A 123 -10.68 -20.73 10.61
N ALA A 124 -9.38 -20.82 10.33
CA ALA A 124 -8.42 -19.76 10.59
C ALA A 124 -8.33 -18.71 9.47
N GLY A 125 -9.04 -18.88 8.34
CA GLY A 125 -8.90 -18.03 7.16
C GLY A 125 -7.50 -18.10 6.51
N ALA A 126 -6.78 -19.20 6.72
CA ALA A 126 -5.41 -19.39 6.25
C ALA A 126 -5.35 -20.23 4.97
N SER A 127 -4.32 -19.99 4.15
CA SER A 127 -4.08 -20.73 2.90
C SER A 127 -3.34 -22.06 3.15
N SER A 128 -3.64 -23.08 2.34
CA SER A 128 -2.94 -24.37 2.31
C SER A 128 -1.63 -24.34 1.51
N ILE A 129 -1.26 -23.19 0.92
CA ILE A 129 -0.14 -23.09 -0.03
C ILE A 129 1.17 -23.69 0.47
N PHE A 130 1.47 -23.57 1.77
CA PHE A 130 2.67 -24.17 2.35
C PHE A 130 2.61 -25.70 2.30
N LEU A 131 1.49 -26.29 2.72
CA LEU A 131 1.30 -27.73 2.72
C LEU A 131 1.31 -28.27 1.28
N ASP A 132 0.63 -27.58 0.36
CA ASP A 132 0.57 -27.96 -1.04
C ASP A 132 1.97 -27.90 -1.69
N ALA A 133 2.74 -26.84 -1.41
CA ALA A 133 4.12 -26.72 -1.89
C ALA A 133 5.05 -27.77 -1.27
N ALA A 134 4.91 -28.06 0.02
CA ALA A 134 5.70 -29.07 0.70
C ALA A 134 5.41 -30.48 0.14
N LEU A 135 4.14 -30.81 -0.07
CA LEU A 135 3.74 -32.08 -0.68
C LEU A 135 4.12 -32.17 -2.16
N ALA A 136 4.16 -31.07 -2.90
CA ALA A 136 4.64 -31.07 -4.29
C ALA A 136 6.11 -31.52 -4.41
N LEU A 137 6.91 -31.40 -3.35
CA LEU A 137 8.30 -31.88 -3.33
C LEU A 137 8.43 -33.41 -3.48
N THR A 138 7.36 -34.18 -3.23
CA THR A 138 7.39 -35.65 -3.45
C THR A 138 7.48 -36.00 -4.94
N GLN A 139 7.08 -35.09 -5.82
CA GLN A 139 7.23 -35.19 -7.27
C GLN A 139 8.60 -34.67 -7.77
N GLY A 140 9.50 -34.34 -6.84
CA GLY A 140 10.86 -33.93 -7.14
C GLY A 140 11.75 -35.12 -7.53
N SER A 141 12.93 -34.79 -8.03
CA SER A 141 13.95 -35.77 -8.39
C SER A 141 14.73 -36.26 -7.15
N GLU A 142 15.81 -37.02 -7.35
CA GLU A 142 16.61 -37.53 -6.23
C GLU A 142 17.24 -36.39 -5.41
N PRO A 143 17.27 -36.47 -4.07
CA PRO A 143 17.95 -35.49 -3.23
C PRO A 143 19.46 -35.38 -3.51
N VAL A 144 20.02 -34.19 -3.25
CA VAL A 144 21.46 -33.89 -3.40
C VAL A 144 22.36 -34.92 -2.71
N GLY A 145 22.00 -35.38 -1.51
CA GLY A 145 22.80 -36.35 -0.76
C GLY A 145 22.90 -37.73 -1.43
N ILE A 146 21.97 -38.07 -2.31
CA ILE A 146 22.00 -39.29 -3.12
C ILE A 146 22.78 -39.01 -4.41
N PHE A 147 22.50 -37.90 -5.09
CA PHE A 147 23.21 -37.48 -6.29
C PHE A 147 24.72 -37.31 -6.06
N ALA A 148 25.13 -36.78 -4.91
CA ALA A 148 26.53 -36.53 -4.56
C ALA A 148 27.37 -37.81 -4.41
N LYS A 149 26.77 -39.00 -4.48
CA LYS A 149 27.48 -40.28 -4.57
C LYS A 149 27.96 -40.60 -5.99
N THR A 150 27.61 -39.78 -6.97
CA THR A 150 28.09 -39.88 -8.35
C THR A 150 29.41 -39.12 -8.55
N PRO A 151 30.21 -39.44 -9.59
CA PRO A 151 31.50 -38.80 -9.85
C PRO A 151 31.43 -37.28 -10.11
N GLU A 152 30.25 -36.75 -10.45
CA GLU A 152 30.00 -35.34 -10.81
C GLU A 152 29.39 -34.55 -9.63
N SER A 153 29.98 -34.69 -8.45
CA SER A 153 29.40 -34.26 -7.17
C SER A 153 29.50 -32.73 -6.90
N ASN A 154 28.95 -31.89 -7.79
CA ASN A 154 28.79 -30.46 -7.54
C ASN A 154 27.31 -30.07 -7.51
N ILE A 155 26.93 -29.16 -6.61
CA ILE A 155 25.56 -28.64 -6.49
C ILE A 155 25.10 -27.88 -7.74
N GLY A 156 26.03 -27.27 -8.47
CA GLY A 156 25.76 -26.65 -9.77
C GLY A 156 25.32 -27.69 -10.80
N ALA A 157 26.12 -28.76 -10.96
CA ALA A 157 25.81 -29.89 -11.84
C ALA A 157 24.47 -30.54 -11.46
N TYR A 158 24.19 -30.73 -10.16
CA TYR A 158 22.90 -31.25 -9.72
C TYR A 158 21.71 -30.41 -10.23
N ARG A 159 21.80 -29.08 -10.16
CA ARG A 159 20.72 -28.20 -10.60
C ARG A 159 20.53 -28.17 -12.12
N GLU A 160 21.60 -28.42 -12.87
CA GLU A 160 21.58 -28.43 -14.34
C GLU A 160 21.14 -29.79 -14.90
N THR A 161 21.58 -30.88 -14.27
CA THR A 161 21.33 -32.25 -14.73
C THR A 161 19.94 -32.75 -14.33
N VAL A 162 19.39 -32.26 -13.21
CA VAL A 162 18.19 -32.81 -12.60
C VAL A 162 16.96 -31.93 -12.89
N ALA A 163 15.99 -32.49 -13.63
CA ALA A 163 14.81 -31.76 -14.11
C ALA A 163 13.96 -31.10 -13.00
N ARG A 164 13.92 -31.70 -11.80
CA ARG A 164 13.19 -31.16 -10.64
C ARG A 164 14.06 -31.23 -9.39
N SER A 165 15.13 -30.43 -9.38
CA SER A 165 16.08 -30.36 -8.28
C SER A 165 15.38 -30.07 -6.94
N LEU A 166 15.66 -30.88 -5.92
CA LEU A 166 15.19 -30.66 -4.56
C LEU A 166 16.13 -29.72 -3.78
N PRO A 167 15.63 -29.02 -2.74
CA PRO A 167 16.50 -28.27 -1.86
C PRO A 167 17.47 -29.22 -1.12
N GLN A 168 18.66 -28.72 -0.77
CA GLN A 168 19.65 -29.51 -0.04
C GLN A 168 19.22 -29.78 1.41
N HIS A 169 18.57 -28.80 2.04
CA HIS A 169 18.10 -28.83 3.41
C HIS A 169 16.65 -28.38 3.46
N ILE A 170 15.90 -28.87 4.43
CA ILE A 170 14.59 -28.28 4.76
C ILE A 170 14.78 -26.95 5.50
N PHE A 171 13.69 -26.21 5.67
CA PHE A 171 13.72 -24.92 6.36
C PHE A 171 14.27 -25.02 7.81
N SER A 172 15.08 -24.05 8.20
CA SER A 172 15.71 -23.95 9.52
C SER A 172 14.84 -23.16 10.50
N LEU A 173 15.21 -23.17 11.79
CA LEU A 173 14.56 -22.34 12.81
C LEU A 173 14.64 -20.84 12.48
N THR A 174 15.70 -20.40 11.79
CA THR A 174 15.83 -19.03 11.30
C THR A 174 14.78 -18.71 10.24
N HIS A 175 14.56 -19.61 9.27
CA HIS A 175 13.51 -19.40 8.26
C HIS A 175 12.12 -19.30 8.90
N VAL A 176 11.82 -20.18 9.86
CA VAL A 176 10.54 -20.15 10.59
C VAL A 176 10.37 -18.85 11.36
N LYS A 177 11.38 -18.46 12.15
CA LYS A 177 11.37 -17.22 12.93
C LYS A 177 11.20 -15.99 12.03
N THR A 178 11.96 -15.89 10.95
CA THR A 178 11.86 -14.76 10.01
C THR A 178 10.48 -14.72 9.36
N THR A 179 9.94 -15.87 8.95
CA THR A 179 8.58 -15.95 8.39
C THR A 179 7.52 -15.52 9.40
N ALA A 180 7.67 -15.89 10.68
CA ALA A 180 6.75 -15.47 11.73
C ALA A 180 6.77 -13.95 11.95
N VAL A 181 7.95 -13.32 11.92
CA VAL A 181 8.08 -11.85 11.97
C VAL A 181 7.44 -11.22 10.74
N HIS A 182 7.71 -11.73 9.53
CA HIS A 182 7.11 -11.20 8.30
C HIS A 182 5.57 -11.31 8.31
N ALA A 183 5.03 -12.42 8.83
CA ALA A 183 3.59 -12.63 8.92
C ALA A 183 2.88 -11.63 9.85
N GLY A 184 3.58 -11.09 10.86
CA GLY A 184 3.08 -10.08 11.78
C GLY A 184 3.38 -8.62 11.38
N SER A 185 3.99 -8.40 10.22
CA SER A 185 4.42 -7.05 9.77
C SER A 185 3.28 -6.05 9.59
N ASP A 186 2.03 -6.51 9.50
CA ASP A 186 0.82 -5.68 9.47
C ASP A 186 0.53 -4.98 10.81
N ARG A 187 0.92 -5.62 11.91
CA ARG A 187 0.74 -5.12 13.28
C ARG A 187 1.85 -4.17 13.71
N TYR A 188 2.98 -4.17 13.01
CA TYR A 188 4.14 -3.35 13.37
C TYR A 188 3.80 -1.86 13.42
N ARG A 189 4.22 -1.18 14.50
CA ARG A 189 4.24 0.29 14.60
C ARG A 189 5.60 0.75 15.15
N ASP A 190 6.16 1.79 14.54
CA ASP A 190 7.49 2.33 14.91
C ASP A 190 7.52 2.86 16.36
N GLY A 191 6.36 3.29 16.89
CA GLY A 191 6.20 3.82 18.24
C GLY A 191 5.67 2.84 19.29
N ASP A 192 5.56 1.54 18.99
CA ASP A 192 5.09 0.58 19.99
C ASP A 192 6.06 0.50 21.17
N LEU A 193 5.54 0.75 22.38
CA LEU A 193 6.30 0.67 23.64
C LEU A 193 6.78 -0.75 23.94
N ILE A 194 6.01 -1.76 23.50
CA ILE A 194 6.26 -3.16 23.74
C ILE A 194 6.47 -3.86 22.41
N ASN A 195 7.67 -4.40 22.19
CA ASN A 195 7.96 -5.28 21.07
C ASN A 195 8.01 -6.74 21.55
N HIS A 196 7.07 -7.54 21.06
CA HIS A 196 6.93 -8.97 21.39
C HIS A 196 7.83 -9.89 20.55
N HIS A 197 8.74 -9.35 19.75
CA HIS A 197 9.72 -10.13 19.03
C HIS A 197 11.05 -10.18 19.78
N SER A 198 11.90 -11.13 19.39
CA SER A 198 13.26 -11.24 19.94
C SER A 198 14.19 -10.07 19.56
N HIS A 199 13.72 -8.98 18.97
CA HIS A 199 14.52 -7.84 18.52
C HIS A 199 13.83 -6.51 18.85
N THR A 200 14.48 -5.38 18.57
CA THR A 200 13.91 -4.05 18.80
C THR A 200 13.08 -3.60 17.60
N SER A 201 12.14 -2.66 17.80
CA SER A 201 11.32 -2.11 16.71
C SER A 201 12.16 -1.44 15.63
N ALA A 202 13.29 -0.83 15.99
CA ALA A 202 14.27 -0.31 15.03
C ALA A 202 14.91 -1.44 14.20
N THR A 203 15.27 -2.57 14.82
CA THR A 203 15.80 -3.73 14.08
C THR A 203 14.74 -4.29 13.14
N GLU A 204 13.46 -4.31 13.55
CA GLU A 204 12.36 -4.81 12.74
C GLU A 204 12.19 -3.99 11.46
N LYS A 205 12.14 -2.66 11.63
CA LYS A 205 12.07 -1.69 10.54
C LYS A 205 13.17 -1.87 9.51
N HIS A 206 14.41 -1.99 9.97
CA HIS A 206 15.57 -1.95 9.08
C HIS A 206 16.00 -3.31 8.55
N ALA A 207 15.69 -4.41 9.25
CA ALA A 207 16.14 -5.75 8.86
C ALA A 207 15.03 -6.66 8.33
N TYR A 208 13.77 -6.48 8.75
CA TYR A 208 12.66 -7.37 8.38
C TYR A 208 11.61 -6.68 7.48
N LEU A 209 11.43 -5.37 7.60
CA LEU A 209 10.55 -4.58 6.71
C LEU A 209 11.32 -4.05 5.49
N THR A 210 11.94 -4.97 4.77
CA THR A 210 12.77 -4.70 3.58
C THR A 210 12.14 -5.29 2.33
N ASP A 211 12.80 -5.10 1.18
CA ASP A 211 12.39 -5.71 -0.09
C ASP A 211 12.32 -7.24 -0.08
N ALA A 212 12.94 -7.89 0.91
CA ALA A 212 12.81 -9.32 1.13
C ALA A 212 11.39 -9.72 1.59
N ASN A 213 10.67 -8.82 2.26
CA ASN A 213 9.27 -9.01 2.63
C ASN A 213 8.35 -8.39 1.56
N LYS A 214 8.17 -9.12 0.45
CA LYS A 214 7.35 -8.66 -0.68
C LYS A 214 5.88 -8.44 -0.32
N ASP A 215 5.34 -9.15 0.67
CA ASP A 215 3.96 -8.92 1.11
C ASP A 215 3.83 -7.53 1.76
N PHE A 216 4.74 -7.17 2.66
CA PHE A 216 4.80 -5.82 3.24
C PHE A 216 4.93 -4.73 2.19
N VAL A 217 5.88 -4.87 1.26
CA VAL A 217 6.08 -3.90 0.15
C VAL A 217 4.83 -3.74 -0.70
N ASN A 218 4.19 -4.85 -1.07
CA ASN A 218 2.98 -4.83 -1.88
C ASN A 218 1.79 -4.19 -1.15
N ARG A 219 1.68 -4.38 0.16
CA ARG A 219 0.65 -3.74 0.99
C ARG A 219 0.91 -2.25 1.14
N ALA A 220 2.14 -1.85 1.48
CA ALA A 220 2.53 -0.44 1.56
C ALA A 220 2.25 0.28 0.24
N GLY A 221 2.66 -0.31 -0.89
CA GLY A 221 2.36 0.24 -2.21
C GLY A 221 0.87 0.30 -2.54
N ARG A 222 0.04 -0.63 -2.05
CA ARG A 222 -1.42 -0.55 -2.21
C ARG A 222 -2.01 0.63 -1.43
N VAL A 223 -1.59 0.83 -0.18
CA VAL A 223 -2.02 1.97 0.64
C VAL A 223 -1.59 3.29 -0.01
N THR A 224 -0.34 3.41 -0.45
CA THR A 224 0.15 4.61 -1.14
C THR A 224 -0.67 4.91 -2.40
N ARG A 225 -0.95 3.90 -3.24
CA ARG A 225 -1.80 4.12 -4.44
C ARG A 225 -3.21 4.57 -4.08
N LEU A 226 -3.80 4.01 -3.03
CA LEU A 226 -5.13 4.39 -2.57
C LEU A 226 -5.14 5.85 -2.09
N VAL A 227 -4.15 6.26 -1.29
CA VAL A 227 -4.02 7.64 -0.81
C VAL A 227 -3.77 8.60 -1.97
N LEU A 228 -2.86 8.28 -2.90
CA LEU A 228 -2.61 9.12 -4.07
C LEU A 228 -3.84 9.25 -4.96
N ASN A 229 -4.59 8.16 -5.15
CA ASN A 229 -5.85 8.20 -5.89
C ASN A 229 -6.90 9.06 -5.19
N ASP A 230 -6.97 9.03 -3.85
CA ASP A 230 -7.88 9.89 -3.08
C ASP A 230 -7.47 11.36 -3.17
N LEU A 231 -6.18 11.67 -3.02
CA LEU A 231 -5.65 13.02 -3.20
C LEU A 231 -5.97 13.55 -4.60
N GLN A 232 -5.75 12.75 -5.64
CA GLN A 232 -6.03 13.14 -7.03
C GLN A 232 -7.51 13.43 -7.27
N ASN A 233 -8.41 12.59 -6.74
CA ASN A 233 -9.83 12.68 -7.05
C ASN A 233 -10.63 13.55 -6.06
N VAL A 234 -10.09 13.87 -4.88
CA VAL A 234 -10.80 14.65 -3.85
C VAL A 234 -10.13 15.99 -3.61
N VAL A 235 -8.81 16.01 -3.41
CA VAL A 235 -8.08 17.22 -3.02
C VAL A 235 -7.70 18.06 -4.23
N TYR A 236 -7.23 17.41 -5.30
CA TYR A 236 -6.73 18.08 -6.50
C TYR A 236 -7.74 18.07 -7.67
N GLN A 237 -8.96 17.58 -7.46
CA GLN A 237 -9.99 17.68 -8.49
C GLN A 237 -10.58 19.11 -8.49
N PRO A 238 -10.55 19.82 -9.62
CA PRO A 238 -11.15 21.15 -9.71
C PRO A 238 -12.66 21.08 -9.42
N SER A 239 -13.14 21.97 -8.56
CA SER A 239 -14.53 21.94 -8.11
C SER A 239 -15.46 22.58 -9.14
N VAL A 240 -15.96 21.76 -10.08
CA VAL A 240 -16.93 22.19 -11.11
C VAL A 240 -18.16 22.86 -10.48
N SER A 241 -18.61 22.38 -9.32
CA SER A 241 -19.72 22.99 -8.59
C SER A 241 -19.38 24.38 -8.04
N ALA A 242 -18.17 24.59 -7.52
CA ALA A 242 -17.72 25.90 -7.08
C ALA A 242 -17.58 26.89 -8.24
N MET A 243 -17.01 26.43 -9.38
CA MET A 243 -16.93 27.25 -10.59
C MET A 243 -18.33 27.64 -11.08
N ALA A 244 -19.27 26.68 -11.18
CA ALA A 244 -20.64 26.95 -11.60
C ALA A 244 -21.35 27.93 -10.66
N ALA A 245 -21.16 27.80 -9.34
CA ALA A 245 -21.71 28.73 -8.36
C ALA A 245 -21.16 30.15 -8.55
N ALA A 246 -19.84 30.29 -8.75
CA ALA A 246 -19.21 31.59 -8.99
C ALA A 246 -19.69 32.25 -10.29
N VAL A 247 -19.85 31.47 -11.36
CA VAL A 247 -20.44 31.95 -12.63
C VAL A 247 -21.88 32.41 -12.41
N ASN A 248 -22.70 31.65 -11.67
CA ASN A 248 -24.08 32.04 -11.39
C ASN A 248 -24.17 33.34 -10.58
N VAL A 249 -23.26 33.56 -9.62
CA VAL A 249 -23.17 34.84 -8.88
C VAL A 249 -22.87 35.99 -9.82
N LEU A 250 -21.91 35.82 -10.74
CA LEU A 250 -21.62 36.84 -11.76
C LEU A 250 -22.81 37.07 -12.70
N GLU A 251 -23.51 36.01 -13.09
CA GLU A 251 -24.67 36.10 -13.97
C GLU A 251 -25.85 36.84 -13.31
N LEU A 252 -26.16 36.53 -12.05
CA LEU A 252 -27.24 37.19 -11.29
C LEU A 252 -26.96 38.67 -11.05
N SER A 253 -25.70 39.04 -10.88
CA SER A 253 -25.28 40.43 -10.77
C SER A 253 -25.22 41.14 -12.13
N THR A 254 -25.23 40.43 -13.26
CA THR A 254 -25.05 41.05 -14.58
C THR A 254 -26.35 41.42 -15.29
N ARG A 255 -26.47 42.68 -15.68
CA ARG A 255 -27.52 43.19 -16.57
C ARG A 255 -26.93 43.68 -17.88
N VAL A 256 -27.39 43.08 -18.98
CA VAL A 256 -27.11 43.55 -20.34
C VAL A 256 -28.06 44.70 -20.66
N VAL A 257 -27.53 45.87 -21.01
CA VAL A 257 -28.31 47.10 -21.25
C VAL A 257 -28.11 47.58 -22.68
N GLU A 258 -29.18 47.98 -23.35
CA GLU A 258 -29.12 48.61 -24.66
C GLU A 258 -28.39 49.96 -24.56
N ALA A 259 -27.39 50.18 -25.42
CA ALA A 259 -26.68 51.45 -25.45
C ALA A 259 -27.62 52.56 -25.97
N THR A 260 -28.20 53.34 -25.06
CA THR A 260 -28.92 54.56 -25.43
C THR A 260 -27.90 55.57 -25.95
N GLY A 261 -27.97 55.90 -27.25
CA GLY A 261 -27.07 56.81 -27.94
C GLY A 261 -27.12 58.26 -27.43
N SER A 262 -26.57 58.51 -26.25
CA SER A 262 -26.26 59.85 -25.76
C SER A 262 -24.83 60.19 -26.16
N GLU A 263 -24.63 61.24 -26.96
CA GLU A 263 -23.34 61.71 -27.52
C GLU A 263 -22.35 62.27 -26.48
N ASP A 264 -22.50 61.94 -25.20
CA ASP A 264 -21.77 62.57 -24.08
C ASP A 264 -20.86 61.59 -23.33
N ILE A 265 -20.19 60.69 -24.06
CA ILE A 265 -19.28 59.71 -23.47
C ILE A 265 -17.83 60.12 -23.78
N ARG A 266 -17.15 60.66 -22.76
CA ARG A 266 -15.69 60.73 -22.71
C ARG A 266 -15.15 59.30 -22.70
N VAL A 267 -14.50 58.92 -23.80
CA VAL A 267 -13.77 57.66 -23.92
C VAL A 267 -12.65 57.63 -22.89
N HIS A 268 -12.85 56.86 -21.81
CA HIS A 268 -11.77 56.52 -20.89
C HIS A 268 -10.98 55.34 -21.47
N SER A 269 -9.65 55.49 -21.46
CA SER A 269 -8.65 54.59 -22.04
C SER A 269 -8.76 53.14 -21.54
N LEU A 270 -8.35 52.23 -22.43
CA LEU A 270 -8.32 50.75 -22.38
C LEU A 270 -7.62 50.07 -21.18
N ASP A 271 -7.45 50.73 -20.04
CA ASP A 271 -6.55 50.26 -18.97
C ASP A 271 -7.17 50.18 -17.57
N GLN A 272 -8.51 50.20 -17.46
CA GLN A 272 -9.16 50.08 -16.15
C GLN A 272 -9.74 48.69 -15.94
N SER A 273 -9.11 47.98 -15.00
CA SER A 273 -9.75 46.98 -14.15
C SER A 273 -11.19 47.42 -13.85
N ILE A 274 -12.17 46.61 -14.27
CA ILE A 274 -13.61 46.79 -14.05
C ILE A 274 -13.83 47.51 -12.71
N GLU A 275 -14.05 48.83 -12.76
CA GLU A 275 -14.28 49.61 -11.56
C GLU A 275 -15.61 49.14 -10.99
N ARG A 276 -15.56 48.44 -9.85
CA ARG A 276 -16.74 48.20 -9.01
C ARG A 276 -17.23 49.57 -8.56
N VAL A 277 -18.23 50.11 -9.25
CA VAL A 277 -18.95 51.28 -8.78
C VAL A 277 -19.52 50.94 -7.41
N GLN A 278 -19.01 51.61 -6.38
CA GLN A 278 -19.48 51.51 -5.00
C GLN A 278 -20.91 52.05 -4.93
N ASN A 279 -21.91 51.21 -5.19
CA ASN A 279 -23.19 51.17 -4.44
C ASN A 279 -24.31 50.27 -4.98
N ASP A 280 -24.11 49.46 -6.02
CA ASP A 280 -25.06 48.39 -6.36
C ASP A 280 -24.30 47.13 -6.78
N ASP A 281 -24.72 45.96 -6.28
CA ASP A 281 -24.21 44.62 -6.63
C ASP A 281 -24.53 44.23 -8.10
N ILE A 282 -24.59 45.21 -9.02
CA ILE A 282 -25.03 45.05 -10.39
C ILE A 282 -23.90 45.44 -11.35
N ILE A 283 -23.45 44.47 -12.14
CA ILE A 283 -22.53 44.64 -13.26
C ILE A 283 -23.36 45.02 -14.50
N LEU A 284 -23.12 46.21 -15.05
CA LEU A 284 -23.74 46.65 -16.29
C LEU A 284 -22.84 46.28 -17.47
N VAL A 285 -23.38 45.53 -18.42
CA VAL A 285 -22.69 45.16 -19.67
C VAL A 285 -23.41 45.84 -20.83
N PRO A 286 -22.78 46.78 -21.55
CA PRO A 286 -23.42 47.44 -22.68
C PRO A 286 -23.52 46.48 -23.88
N ASP A 287 -24.70 46.39 -24.50
CA ASP A 287 -24.91 45.61 -25.72
C ASP A 287 -24.40 46.38 -26.95
N THR A 288 -23.08 46.50 -27.06
CA THR A 288 -22.40 47.08 -28.22
C THR A 288 -21.50 46.06 -28.92
N VAL A 289 -21.23 46.33 -30.20
CA VAL A 289 -20.35 45.50 -31.02
C VAL A 289 -18.94 45.47 -30.42
N GLU A 290 -18.42 46.56 -29.86
CA GLU A 290 -17.07 46.56 -29.25
C GLU A 290 -16.99 45.65 -28.02
N GLN A 291 -18.01 45.69 -27.15
CA GLN A 291 -18.04 44.86 -25.94
C GLN A 291 -18.15 43.37 -26.30
N ALA A 292 -18.99 43.03 -27.28
CA ALA A 292 -19.11 41.67 -27.78
C ALA A 292 -17.81 41.20 -28.46
N LEU A 293 -17.13 42.06 -29.21
CA LEU A 293 -15.81 41.79 -29.79
C LEU A 293 -14.76 41.48 -28.72
N LEU A 294 -14.74 42.23 -27.61
CA LEU A 294 -13.83 41.98 -26.49
C LEU A 294 -14.06 40.60 -25.86
N PHE A 295 -15.32 40.21 -25.65
CA PHE A 295 -15.65 38.89 -25.13
C PHE A 295 -15.22 37.78 -26.09
N ILE A 296 -15.53 37.89 -27.37
CA ILE A 296 -15.13 36.91 -28.40
C ILE A 296 -13.61 36.77 -28.45
N HIS A 297 -12.88 37.89 -28.45
CA HIS A 297 -11.42 37.88 -28.48
C HIS A 297 -10.82 37.24 -27.23
N THR A 298 -11.35 37.57 -26.04
CA THR A 298 -10.89 36.99 -24.76
C THR A 298 -11.10 35.49 -24.71
N ILE A 299 -12.26 35.00 -25.16
CA ILE A 299 -12.58 33.56 -25.19
C ILE A 299 -11.62 32.84 -26.14
N ALA A 300 -11.44 33.36 -27.37
CA ALA A 300 -10.58 32.75 -28.37
C ALA A 300 -9.10 32.68 -27.94
N GLU A 301 -8.58 33.74 -27.32
CA GLU A 301 -7.22 33.74 -26.76
C GLU A 301 -7.09 32.76 -25.59
N ALA A 302 -8.12 32.66 -24.74
CA ALA A 302 -8.13 31.74 -23.60
C ALA A 302 -8.09 30.29 -24.08
N GLU A 303 -8.88 29.93 -25.08
CA GLU A 303 -8.88 28.59 -25.70
C GLU A 303 -7.53 28.25 -26.33
N ALA A 304 -6.94 29.20 -27.07
CA ALA A 304 -5.66 28.98 -27.75
C ALA A 304 -4.49 28.82 -26.77
N ARG A 305 -4.51 29.56 -25.65
CA ARG A 305 -3.42 29.59 -24.66
C ARG A 305 -3.65 28.68 -23.46
N LEU A 306 -4.83 28.07 -23.31
CA LEU A 306 -5.18 27.21 -22.16
C LEU A 306 -4.11 26.17 -21.81
N PRO A 307 -3.53 25.40 -22.77
CA PRO A 307 -2.51 24.40 -22.41
C PRO A 307 -1.24 25.03 -21.81
N GLN A 308 -0.82 26.19 -22.31
CA GLN A 308 0.34 26.92 -21.80
C GLN A 308 0.04 27.48 -20.40
N MET A 309 -1.16 28.04 -20.22
CA MET A 309 -1.58 28.62 -18.95
C MET A 309 -1.79 27.58 -17.85
N LEU A 310 -2.29 26.38 -18.17
CA LEU A 310 -2.40 25.28 -17.22
C LEU A 310 -1.03 24.79 -16.73
N ALA A 311 0.00 24.87 -17.58
CA ALA A 311 1.36 24.49 -17.21
C ALA A 311 2.02 25.50 -16.25
N VAL A 312 1.72 26.78 -16.40
CA VAL A 312 2.36 27.86 -15.62
C VAL A 312 1.53 28.29 -14.40
N ARG A 313 0.20 28.40 -14.54
CA ARG A 313 -0.71 28.97 -13.53
C ARG A 313 -2.06 28.21 -13.44
N PRO A 314 -2.06 26.93 -13.04
CA PRO A 314 -3.29 26.13 -12.96
C PRO A 314 -4.36 26.73 -12.03
N ASP A 315 -3.95 27.29 -10.88
CA ASP A 315 -4.88 27.89 -9.91
C ASP A 315 -5.62 29.11 -10.46
N TRP A 316 -4.92 29.98 -11.21
CA TRP A 316 -5.53 31.15 -11.84
C TRP A 316 -6.47 30.75 -12.97
N VAL A 317 -6.09 29.73 -13.73
CA VAL A 317 -6.95 29.18 -14.79
C VAL A 317 -8.27 28.68 -14.18
N GLU A 318 -8.20 27.86 -13.13
CA GLU A 318 -9.40 27.31 -12.47
C GLU A 318 -10.26 28.40 -11.81
N ARG A 319 -9.63 29.28 -11.01
CA ARG A 319 -10.36 30.22 -10.14
C ARG A 319 -10.70 31.55 -10.79
N THR A 320 -10.20 31.83 -11.99
CA THR A 320 -10.41 33.13 -12.65
C THR A 320 -10.72 32.99 -14.12
N LEU A 321 -9.85 32.34 -14.91
CA LEU A 321 -10.03 32.27 -16.35
C LEU A 321 -11.31 31.55 -16.74
N LEU A 322 -11.50 30.32 -16.27
CA LEU A 322 -12.65 29.49 -16.63
C LEU A 322 -13.97 30.14 -16.22
N ILE A 323 -14.00 30.74 -15.02
CA ILE A 323 -15.16 31.47 -14.51
C ILE A 323 -15.49 32.67 -15.41
N ARG A 324 -14.48 33.46 -15.81
CA ARG A 324 -14.67 34.63 -16.67
C ARG A 324 -15.10 34.24 -18.08
N VAL A 325 -14.47 33.23 -18.68
CA VAL A 325 -14.77 32.74 -20.03
C VAL A 325 -16.20 32.22 -20.10
N GLU A 326 -16.61 31.41 -19.12
CA GLU A 326 -17.99 30.92 -19.04
C GLU A 326 -18.99 32.08 -18.86
N TRP A 327 -18.71 33.03 -17.96
CA TRP A 327 -19.55 34.22 -17.78
C TRP A 327 -19.66 35.07 -19.05
N MET A 328 -18.56 35.30 -19.78
CA MET A 328 -18.56 36.03 -21.05
C MET A 328 -19.38 35.29 -22.11
N THR A 329 -19.24 33.96 -22.19
CA THR A 329 -19.99 33.11 -23.12
C THR A 329 -21.50 33.21 -22.88
N ARG A 330 -21.94 33.20 -21.61
CA ARG A 330 -23.36 33.38 -21.25
C ARG A 330 -23.88 34.77 -21.58
N ASN A 331 -23.06 35.82 -21.40
CA ASN A 331 -23.46 37.18 -21.76
C ASN A 331 -23.54 37.39 -23.27
N LEU A 332 -22.62 36.83 -24.05
CA LEU A 332 -22.67 36.86 -25.51
C LEU A 332 -23.98 36.28 -26.05
N ALA A 333 -24.48 35.18 -25.45
CA ALA A 333 -25.76 34.60 -25.82
C ALA A 333 -26.97 35.52 -25.56
N ARG A 334 -26.83 36.52 -24.67
CA ARG A 334 -27.85 37.51 -24.32
C ARG A 334 -27.74 38.82 -25.11
N MET A 335 -26.61 39.06 -25.80
CA MET A 335 -26.34 40.28 -26.55
C MET A 335 -26.87 40.18 -27.99
N ARG A 336 -27.57 41.21 -28.46
CA ARG A 336 -28.02 41.30 -29.86
C ARG A 336 -26.88 41.61 -30.81
N SER A 337 -25.87 42.33 -30.34
CA SER A 337 -24.67 42.71 -31.10
C SER A 337 -23.71 41.54 -31.39
N ALA A 338 -23.88 40.39 -30.72
CA ALA A 338 -22.95 39.26 -30.80
C ALA A 338 -22.76 38.72 -32.22
N ALA A 339 -23.83 38.59 -33.01
CA ALA A 339 -23.75 38.06 -34.37
C ALA A 339 -22.96 38.98 -35.32
N GLU A 340 -23.05 40.30 -35.11
CA GLU A 340 -22.32 41.28 -35.90
C GLU A 340 -20.85 41.36 -35.45
N ALA A 341 -20.60 41.35 -34.14
CA ALA A 341 -19.26 41.27 -33.58
C ALA A 341 -18.50 40.03 -34.07
N GLN A 342 -19.16 38.88 -34.18
CA GLN A 342 -18.54 37.64 -34.69
C GLN A 342 -18.06 37.78 -36.13
N LYS A 343 -18.81 38.51 -36.98
CA LYS A 343 -18.38 38.79 -38.36
C LYS A 343 -17.17 39.71 -38.38
N GLN A 344 -17.23 40.82 -37.63
CA GLN A 344 -16.12 41.78 -37.56
C GLN A 344 -14.86 41.18 -36.95
N TYR A 345 -15.00 40.25 -36.00
CA TYR A 345 -13.87 39.56 -35.38
C TYR A 345 -13.03 38.79 -36.40
N ALA A 346 -13.65 38.17 -37.42
CA ALA A 346 -12.93 37.43 -38.44
C ALA A 346 -11.91 38.31 -39.18
N ASP A 347 -12.28 39.56 -39.46
CA ASP A 347 -11.44 40.53 -40.16
C ASP A 347 -10.44 41.22 -39.21
N LEU A 348 -10.85 41.50 -37.97
CA LEU A 348 -10.05 42.25 -37.00
C LEU A 348 -9.07 41.40 -36.18
N LYS A 349 -9.27 40.07 -36.10
CA LYS A 349 -8.43 39.16 -35.30
C LYS A 349 -6.92 39.37 -35.44
N PRO A 350 -6.34 39.58 -36.64
CA PRO A 350 -4.89 39.77 -36.80
C PRO A 350 -4.35 41.05 -36.15
N HIS A 351 -5.23 42.02 -35.86
CA HIS A 351 -4.88 43.34 -35.37
C HIS A 351 -5.15 43.52 -33.87
N LEU A 352 -5.77 42.53 -33.22
CA LEU A 352 -6.07 42.58 -31.79
C LEU A 352 -4.86 42.15 -30.95
N PRO A 353 -4.64 42.78 -29.78
CA PRO A 353 -3.45 42.52 -28.95
C PRO A 353 -3.56 41.18 -28.22
N ASN A 354 -2.42 40.52 -27.95
CA ASN A 354 -2.42 39.33 -27.10
C ASN A 354 -2.78 39.70 -25.66
N LEU A 355 -3.79 39.03 -25.10
CA LEU A 355 -4.32 39.34 -23.78
C LEU A 355 -3.60 38.63 -22.63
N PHE A 356 -2.89 37.53 -22.88
CA PHE A 356 -2.37 36.66 -21.81
C PHE A 356 -0.85 36.51 -21.79
N ASP A 357 -0.11 37.18 -22.68
CA ASP A 357 1.35 37.02 -22.77
C ASP A 357 2.05 37.42 -21.44
N TYR A 358 1.58 38.47 -20.75
CA TYR A 358 2.13 38.90 -19.46
C TYR A 358 1.99 37.86 -18.33
N LEU A 359 0.97 36.99 -18.42
CA LEU A 359 0.75 35.90 -17.46
C LEU A 359 1.68 34.71 -17.70
N LEU A 360 2.25 34.62 -18.91
CA LEU A 360 3.21 33.59 -19.29
C LEU A 360 4.66 34.01 -19.00
N GLU A 361 4.93 35.31 -18.91
CA GLU A 361 6.27 35.88 -18.68
C GLU A 361 6.70 35.88 -17.20
N THR A 362 5.75 35.78 -16.27
CA THR A 362 6.01 35.86 -14.83
C THR A 362 5.68 34.53 -14.14
N VAL A 363 6.69 33.92 -13.52
CA VAL A 363 6.54 32.72 -12.66
C VAL A 363 6.59 33.22 -11.21
N GLU A 364 5.54 32.96 -10.42
CA GLU A 364 5.56 33.14 -8.96
C GLU A 364 6.14 31.90 -8.27
#